data_AF-A0A7R9HM77-F1
#
_entry.id   AF-A0A7R9HM77-F1
#
_cell.length_a   1.000
_cell.length_b   1.000
_cell.length_c   1.000
_cell.angle_alpha   90.00
_cell.angle_beta   90.00
_cell.angle_gamma   90.00
#
_symmetry.space_group_name_H-M   'P 1'
#
loop_
_entity.id
_entity.type
_entity.pdbx_description
1 polymer ?
#
loop_
_entity_poly.entity_id
_entity_poly.type
_entity_poly.pdbx_seq_one_letter_code
_entity_poly.pdbx_strand_id
1 'polypeptide(L)'
;MATFCKEIGPVTVTTDHELFRQSLLDIYINGGGDCPEMAVGAIQTALDVSLPGSFIFVFTDARSKDYKLLNDVLSLVQRKQSQVINHCSYRCLTQVRLQAPHL
;
A
#
# COMPACT_ATOMS: atom_id res chain seq x y z
N MET A 1 9.09 17.25 -16.76
CA MET A 1 8.27 17.63 -15.59
C MET A 1 7.52 16.39 -15.13
N ALA A 2 8.03 15.68 -14.12
CA ALA A 2 7.36 14.50 -13.57
C ALA A 2 6.58 14.94 -12.32
N THR A 3 5.26 14.96 -12.43
CA THR A 3 4.34 15.27 -11.35
C THR A 3 3.34 14.13 -11.27
N PHE A 4 3.63 13.10 -10.47
CA PHE A 4 2.59 12.15 -10.06
C PHE A 4 2.98 11.43 -8.76
N CYS A 5 2.63 12.03 -7.62
CA CYS A 5 2.59 11.37 -6.31
C CYS A 5 1.36 11.85 -5.53
N LYS A 6 0.29 12.23 -6.24
CA LYS A 6 -0.89 12.88 -5.67
C LYS A 6 -2.08 11.93 -5.51
N GLU A 7 -1.99 10.72 -6.03
CA GLU A 7 -3.11 9.77 -6.04
C GLU A 7 -2.62 8.38 -5.65
N ILE A 8 -3.41 7.69 -4.83
CA ILE A 8 -3.23 6.27 -4.55
C ILE A 8 -3.48 5.53 -5.86
N GLY A 9 -2.51 4.71 -6.28
CA GLY A 9 -2.58 3.96 -7.53
C GLY A 9 -3.76 2.99 -7.59
N PRO A 10 -4.07 2.42 -8.78
CA PRO A 10 -5.20 1.52 -8.93
C PRO A 10 -5.06 0.30 -8.03
N VAL A 11 -6.10 0.03 -7.26
CA VAL A 11 -6.21 -1.17 -6.42
C VAL A 11 -6.48 -2.36 -7.34
N THR A 12 -5.72 -3.44 -7.16
CA THR A 12 -5.97 -4.70 -7.86
C THR A 12 -6.24 -5.77 -6.83
N VAL A 13 -7.43 -6.37 -6.94
CA VAL A 13 -7.89 -7.47 -6.11
C VAL A 13 -8.00 -8.69 -7.01
N THR A 14 -7.23 -9.74 -6.70
CA THR A 14 -7.22 -10.98 -7.47
C THR A 14 -6.86 -12.16 -6.59
N THR A 15 -7.40 -13.33 -6.90
CA THR A 15 -6.97 -14.63 -6.37
C THR A 15 -6.11 -15.40 -7.37
N ASP A 16 -5.97 -14.90 -8.61
CA ASP A 16 -5.14 -15.49 -9.65
C ASP A 16 -3.68 -15.06 -9.46
N HIS A 17 -2.80 -16.06 -9.28
CA HIS A 17 -1.37 -15.89 -9.06
C HIS A 17 -0.64 -15.31 -10.28
N GLU A 18 -1.06 -15.63 -11.50
CA GLU A 18 -0.45 -15.07 -12.71
C GLU A 18 -0.86 -13.61 -12.90
N LEU A 19 -2.13 -13.27 -12.67
CA LEU A 19 -2.58 -11.88 -12.68
C LEU A 19 -1.86 -11.08 -11.59
N PHE A 20 -1.67 -11.64 -10.41
CA PHE A 20 -0.90 -11.02 -9.34
C PHE A 20 0.54 -10.72 -9.79
N ARG A 21 1.25 -11.71 -10.33
CA ARG A 21 2.63 -11.58 -10.81
C ARG A 21 2.75 -10.57 -11.95
N GLN A 22 1.85 -10.62 -12.93
CA GLN A 22 1.82 -9.65 -14.03
C GLN A 22 1.60 -8.23 -13.50
N SER A 23 0.72 -8.08 -12.52
CA SER A 23 0.44 -6.79 -11.92
C SER A 23 1.61 -6.21 -11.09
N LEU A 24 2.51 -7.08 -10.61
CA LEU A 24 3.78 -6.68 -10.03
C LEU A 24 4.83 -6.31 -11.09
N LEU A 25 4.77 -6.89 -12.28
CA LEU A 25 5.72 -6.61 -13.37
C LEU A 25 5.35 -5.37 -14.18
N ASP A 26 4.05 -5.07 -14.29
CA ASP A 26 3.52 -3.89 -14.99
C ASP A 26 3.70 -2.58 -14.20
N ILE A 27 4.43 -2.66 -13.10
CA ILE A 27 4.83 -1.55 -12.27
C ILE A 27 5.77 -0.65 -13.07
N TYR A 28 5.25 0.51 -13.48
CA TYR A 28 6.05 1.56 -14.10
C TYR A 28 6.47 2.59 -13.04
N ILE A 29 7.77 2.60 -12.71
CA ILE A 29 8.34 3.53 -11.74
C ILE A 29 8.75 4.81 -12.47
N ASN A 30 7.96 5.87 -12.33
CA ASN A 30 8.37 7.19 -12.77
C ASN A 30 9.11 7.88 -11.62
N GLY A 31 10.36 8.31 -11.88
CA GLY A 31 11.39 8.60 -10.87
C GLY A 31 11.01 9.48 -9.66
N GLY A 32 11.76 9.29 -8.57
CA GLY A 32 11.63 9.97 -7.29
C GLY A 32 12.30 11.35 -7.25
N GLY A 33 11.53 12.33 -6.81
CA GLY A 33 12.00 13.67 -6.48
C GLY A 33 11.08 14.27 -5.42
N ASP A 34 11.54 14.29 -4.17
CA ASP A 34 10.99 15.02 -3.02
C ASP A 34 9.48 14.90 -2.71
N CYS A 35 8.84 13.82 -3.13
CA CYS A 35 7.42 13.63 -2.87
C CYS A 35 7.15 13.02 -1.48
N PRO A 36 6.17 13.55 -0.73
CA PRO A 36 5.54 12.84 0.37
C PRO A 36 5.02 11.47 -0.05
N GLU A 37 5.42 10.39 0.63
CA GLU A 37 4.75 9.10 0.45
C GLU A 37 3.40 9.12 1.17
N MET A 38 2.35 8.61 0.51
CA MET A 38 0.99 8.46 1.05
C MET A 38 0.71 6.99 1.42
N ALA A 39 1.64 6.37 2.15
CA ALA A 39 1.57 4.96 2.48
C ALA A 39 0.42 4.65 3.45
N VAL A 40 0.06 5.58 4.36
CA VAL A 40 -1.02 5.34 5.33
C VAL A 40 -2.39 5.35 4.65
N GLY A 41 -2.63 6.28 3.73
CA GLY A 41 -3.85 6.29 2.91
C GLY A 41 -3.98 5.02 2.06
N ALA A 42 -2.88 4.53 1.48
CA ALA A 42 -2.90 3.27 0.73
C ALA A 42 -3.20 2.05 1.63
N ILE A 43 -2.69 2.03 2.87
CA ILE A 43 -3.05 1.00 3.87
C ILE A 43 -4.55 1.08 4.21
N GLN A 44 -5.12 2.28 4.35
CA GLN A 44 -6.55 2.45 4.60
C GLN A 44 -7.38 1.85 3.46
N THR A 45 -7.06 2.20 2.21
CA THR A 45 -7.74 1.63 1.03
C THR A 45 -7.60 0.10 1.00
N ALA A 46 -6.46 -0.42 1.44
CA ALA A 46 -6.26 -1.86 1.60
C ALA A 46 -7.21 -2.49 2.57
N LEU A 47 -7.26 -1.91 3.76
CA LEU A 47 -8.12 -2.40 4.81
C LEU A 47 -9.54 -2.39 4.31
N ASP A 48 -10.00 -1.34 3.63
CA ASP A 48 -11.36 -1.24 3.11
C ASP A 48 -11.73 -2.37 2.15
N VAL A 49 -10.86 -2.70 1.18
CA VAL A 49 -11.12 -3.77 0.20
C VAL A 49 -10.83 -5.18 0.72
N SER A 50 -10.03 -5.31 1.78
CA SER A 50 -9.63 -6.60 2.34
C SER A 50 -10.70 -7.20 3.25
N LEU A 51 -10.69 -8.53 3.32
CA LEU A 51 -11.52 -9.29 4.27
C LEU A 51 -10.95 -9.18 5.70
N PRO A 52 -11.77 -9.43 6.73
CA PRO A 52 -11.27 -9.57 8.09
C PRO A 52 -10.22 -10.69 8.19
N GLY A 53 -9.20 -10.51 9.03
CA GLY A 53 -8.10 -11.46 9.21
C GLY A 53 -7.03 -11.43 8.14
N SER A 54 -7.17 -10.59 7.10
CA SER A 54 -6.15 -10.48 6.04
C SER A 54 -4.83 -9.88 6.54
N PHE A 55 -3.75 -10.32 5.92
CA PHE A 55 -2.43 -9.68 6.05
C PHE A 55 -2.31 -8.55 5.04
N ILE A 56 -1.58 -7.50 5.38
CA ILE A 56 -1.30 -6.36 4.50
C ILE A 56 0.19 -6.12 4.54
N PHE A 57 0.84 -6.27 3.38
CA PHE A 57 2.27 -6.02 3.22
C PHE A 57 2.49 -4.64 2.61
N VAL A 58 3.35 -3.85 3.24
CA VAL A 58 3.68 -2.49 2.80
C VAL A 58 5.17 -2.46 2.48
N PHE A 59 5.50 -2.25 1.20
CA PHE A 59 6.86 -2.09 0.72
C PHE A 59 7.05 -0.63 0.34
N THR A 60 7.80 0.08 1.16
CA THR A 60 8.10 1.47 0.91
C THR A 60 9.56 1.67 1.23
N ASP A 61 10.17 2.71 0.71
CA ASP A 61 11.54 3.02 1.06
C ASP A 61 11.63 4.41 1.69
N ALA A 62 10.66 5.30 1.55
CA ALA A 62 10.62 6.56 2.27
C ALA A 62 9.65 6.54 3.47
N ARG A 63 9.62 7.65 4.21
CA ARG A 63 8.66 7.86 5.31
C ARG A 63 7.37 8.45 4.76
N SER A 64 6.24 7.95 5.24
CA SER A 64 4.92 8.50 4.95
C SER A 64 4.72 9.88 5.58
N LYS A 65 4.08 10.82 4.87
CA LYS A 65 3.76 12.16 5.43
C LYS A 65 2.30 12.31 5.89
N ASP A 66 1.47 11.30 5.64
CA ASP A 66 0.06 11.20 6.03
C ASP A 66 -0.13 10.47 7.37
N TYR A 67 0.84 10.56 8.28
CA TYR A 67 0.81 9.96 9.62
C TYR A 67 -0.42 10.35 10.47
N LYS A 68 -1.11 11.44 10.11
CA LYS A 68 -2.35 11.86 10.76
C LYS A 68 -3.48 10.83 10.65
N LEU A 69 -3.45 9.99 9.60
CA LEU A 69 -4.44 8.93 9.37
C LEU A 69 -4.16 7.65 10.18
N LEU A 70 -3.04 7.59 10.91
CA LEU A 70 -2.65 6.39 11.65
C LEU A 70 -3.72 5.94 12.66
N ASN A 71 -4.39 6.87 13.33
CA ASN A 71 -5.43 6.52 14.30
C ASN A 71 -6.65 5.85 13.64
N ASP A 72 -7.06 6.35 12.48
CA ASP A 72 -8.17 5.79 11.71
C ASP A 72 -7.81 4.40 11.17
N VAL A 73 -6.58 4.26 10.66
CA VAL A 73 -6.03 2.98 10.20
C VAL A 73 -5.93 1.98 11.34
N LEU A 74 -5.39 2.34 12.51
CA LEU A 74 -5.30 1.45 13.67
C LEU A 74 -6.69 0.96 14.10
N SER A 75 -7.69 1.83 14.09
CA SER A 75 -9.07 1.47 14.40
C SER A 75 -9.66 0.50 13.37
N LEU A 76 -9.31 0.64 12.09
CA LEU A 76 -9.71 -0.30 11.04
C LEU A 76 -9.00 -1.65 11.15
N VAL A 77 -7.70 -1.65 11.42
CA VAL A 77 -6.88 -2.86 11.64
C VAL A 77 -7.46 -3.68 12.79
N GLN A 78 -7.77 -3.05 13.92
CA GLN A 78 -8.36 -3.74 15.08
C GLN A 78 -9.74 -4.32 14.76
N ARG A 79 -10.62 -3.55 14.09
CA ARG A 79 -11.96 -4.02 13.71
C ARG A 79 -11.92 -5.18 12.73
N LYS A 80 -11.02 -5.13 11.75
CA LYS A 80 -10.85 -6.21 10.76
C LYS A 80 -9.98 -7.35 11.27
N GLN A 81 -9.35 -7.23 12.45
CA GLN A 81 -8.33 -8.17 12.93
C GLN A 81 -7.23 -8.44 11.89
N SER A 82 -6.96 -7.45 11.03
CA SER A 82 -5.95 -7.56 9.98
C SER A 82 -4.56 -7.35 10.56
N GLN A 83 -3.53 -7.85 9.89
CA GLN A 83 -2.14 -7.66 10.30
C GLN A 83 -1.41 -6.82 9.26
N VAL A 84 -0.86 -5.67 9.67
CA VAL A 84 -0.09 -4.78 8.78
C VAL A 84 1.39 -4.98 9.04
N ILE A 85 2.13 -5.41 8.02
CA ILE A 85 3.58 -5.64 8.06
C ILE A 85 4.25 -4.62 7.15
N ASN A 86 5.03 -3.72 7.75
CA ASN A 86 5.73 -2.66 7.02
C ASN A 86 7.21 -2.99 6.86
N HIS A 87 7.72 -2.86 5.64
CA HIS A 87 9.15 -2.96 5.32
C HIS A 87 9.61 -1.63 4.70
N CYS A 88 10.42 -0.89 5.46
CA CYS A 88 10.95 0.43 5.08
C CYS A 88 12.48 0.38 4.94
N SER A 89 13.00 0.66 3.73
CA SER A 89 14.45 0.57 3.41
C SER A 89 15.21 1.91 3.45
N TYR A 90 14.55 3.03 3.76
CA TYR A 90 15.12 4.39 3.80
C TYR A 90 15.66 4.97 2.45
N ARG A 91 15.26 4.41 1.30
CA ARG A 91 15.48 4.97 -0.07
C ARG A 91 14.20 5.70 -0.56
N CYS A 92 14.03 6.13 -1.81
CA CYS A 92 12.75 6.76 -2.25
C CYS A 92 12.22 6.15 -3.58
N LEU A 93 11.12 5.39 -3.50
CA LEU A 93 10.46 4.43 -4.41
C LEU A 93 9.13 4.03 -3.71
N THR A 94 8.09 4.82 -3.93
CA THR A 94 6.77 4.58 -3.33
C THR A 94 6.02 3.48 -4.07
N GLN A 95 5.75 2.33 -3.43
CA GLN A 95 4.77 1.34 -3.94
C GLN A 95 4.05 0.55 -2.85
N VAL A 96 2.85 1.00 -2.49
CA VAL A 96 1.95 0.20 -1.65
C VAL A 96 1.02 -0.61 -2.56
N ARG A 97 1.22 -1.92 -2.63
CA ARG A 97 0.26 -2.84 -3.30
C ARG A 97 -0.14 -3.94 -2.33
N LEU A 98 -1.44 -4.21 -2.36
CA LEU A 98 -2.16 -4.86 -1.29
C LEU A 98 -2.35 -6.31 -1.67
N GLN A 99 -1.66 -7.18 -0.95
CA GLN A 99 -1.97 -8.60 -0.96
C GLN A 99 -2.75 -8.87 0.31
N ALA A 100 -4.05 -9.16 0.18
CA ALA A 100 -4.85 -9.76 1.23
C ALA A 100 -4.84 -11.28 0.98
N PRO A 101 -3.94 -12.05 1.60
CA PRO A 101 -4.08 -13.49 1.60
C PRO A 101 -5.18 -13.85 2.59
N HIS A 102 -6.31 -14.31 2.07
CA HIS A 102 -6.92 -15.61 2.37
C HIS A 102 -8.42 -15.62 1.99
N LEU A 103 -8.78 -16.58 1.13
CA LEU A 103 -9.83 -17.54 1.48
C LEU A 103 -9.33 -18.40 2.63
#